data_AF-E9HJ86-F1
#
_entry.id   AF-E9HJ86-F1
#
_cell.length_a   1.000
_cell.length_b   1.000
_cell.length_c   1.000
_cell.angle_alpha   90.00
_cell.angle_beta   90.00
_cell.angle_gamma   90.00
#
_symmetry.space_group_name_H-M   'P 1'
#
loop_
_entity.id
_entity.type
_entity.pdbx_description
1 polymer ?
#
loop_
_entity_poly.entity_id
_entity_poly.type
_entity_poly.pdbx_seq_one_letter_code
_entity_poly.pdbx_strand_id
1 'polypeptide(L)'
;MAASSHYATTFFLIFVIALGVAGGQKNHLSAEDNKVLRNDYETLKDQFENFVKVQFGRLSEEVQQLKLKVQEQDLLLASCKSQFGREAKELDNRVVLNNGAKVGLETKSGLPRTCHEARLANPSLTSGVYWIDPDGQGVGEDPIQVTCDMSSGITFIGHNSESAINVGHCLDPGCYTRSIAYEASSRQISALIELSDECRQSIKYECFSAPLEFNEIAYSWWNDKNGQAQYYWSGNNNATHTCQCGIDNSCVDSNVKCNCDSYAPSNLSDSGEITKKEDLPVSRLNFGRTSPEASSGIHTLGKLKCSGQRAVNGMPTSCTELWQIGHVLSGLYLIRGVSQVETVYCDFSKLPTSKGFQTWIGFTDVKSSPVFFYVQRDTSYLTTNSVVPFEVAKLNVGNAMNIATGTFVAPRSGKYFFALSGISNTANIHSRVQLQLNGVSVGRGVSHDLNLTFSLQSVLQLRTGDQIRLFLTDGTIYDDTNAHDTHFVGFLIEEGVFQ
;
A
#
# COMPACT_ATOMS: atom_id res chain seq x y z
N MET A 1 -13.56 26.69 -1.83
CA MET A 1 -14.94 26.98 -1.36
C MET A 1 -15.83 27.69 -2.39
N ALA A 2 -15.42 27.88 -3.65
CA ALA A 2 -16.27 28.46 -4.70
C ALA A 2 -16.89 27.44 -5.69
N ALA A 3 -16.47 26.16 -5.63
CA ALA A 3 -16.93 25.12 -6.56
C ALA A 3 -18.22 24.39 -6.12
N SER A 4 -18.64 24.50 -4.86
CA SER A 4 -19.85 23.81 -4.35
C SER A 4 -21.15 24.55 -4.58
N SER A 5 -21.11 25.82 -5.02
CA SER A 5 -22.30 26.67 -5.20
C SER A 5 -22.96 26.50 -6.58
N HIS A 6 -22.20 26.10 -7.61
CA HIS A 6 -22.73 25.96 -8.98
C HIS A 6 -23.42 24.61 -9.24
N TYR A 7 -23.00 23.52 -8.60
CA TYR A 7 -23.67 22.22 -8.74
C TYR A 7 -25.06 22.19 -8.09
N ALA A 8 -25.27 22.99 -7.04
CA ALA A 8 -26.55 23.08 -6.35
C ALA A 8 -27.63 23.79 -7.19
N THR A 9 -27.25 24.77 -8.04
CA THR A 9 -28.18 25.55 -8.86
C THR A 9 -28.60 24.80 -10.13
N THR A 10 -27.71 24.01 -10.74
CA THR A 10 -28.03 23.16 -11.91
C THR A 10 -28.93 21.99 -11.53
N PHE A 11 -28.76 21.38 -10.35
CA PHE A 11 -29.66 20.33 -9.85
C PHE A 11 -31.05 20.86 -9.50
N PHE A 12 -31.16 22.10 -9.01
CA PHE A 12 -32.45 22.71 -8.66
C PHE A 12 -33.33 22.98 -9.89
N LEU A 13 -32.74 23.37 -11.03
CA LEU A 13 -33.50 23.62 -12.26
C LEU A 13 -34.03 22.33 -12.91
N ILE A 14 -33.25 21.25 -12.89
CA ILE A 14 -33.70 19.93 -13.39
C ILE A 14 -34.84 19.38 -12.52
N PHE A 15 -34.83 19.67 -11.21
CA PHE A 15 -35.89 19.28 -10.28
C PHE A 15 -37.21 20.05 -10.52
N VAL A 16 -37.14 21.31 -10.95
CA VAL A 16 -38.33 22.13 -11.29
C VAL A 16 -38.99 21.65 -12.59
N ILE A 17 -38.21 21.21 -13.57
CA ILE A 17 -38.74 20.63 -14.82
C ILE A 17 -39.38 19.26 -14.55
N ALA A 18 -38.81 18.45 -13.63
CA ALA A 18 -39.38 17.17 -13.24
C ALA A 18 -40.69 17.29 -12.44
N LEU A 19 -40.84 18.33 -11.60
CA LEU A 19 -42.06 18.56 -10.82
C LEU A 19 -43.23 19.12 -11.64
N GLY A 20 -42.96 19.82 -12.76
CA GLY A 20 -44.02 20.33 -13.66
C GLY A 20 -44.75 19.25 -14.46
N VAL A 21 -44.15 18.06 -14.62
CA VAL A 21 -44.74 16.94 -15.39
C VAL A 21 -45.55 15.99 -14.50
N ALA A 22 -45.41 16.07 -13.17
CA ALA A 22 -46.09 15.19 -12.21
C ALA A 22 -47.41 15.77 -11.63
N GLY A 23 -47.79 17.00 -11.97
CA GLY A 23 -49.04 17.63 -11.54
C GLY A 23 -50.13 17.51 -12.61
N GLY A 24 -51.05 16.57 -12.47
CA GLY A 24 -52.19 16.41 -13.36
C GLY A 24 -53.11 17.63 -13.38
N GLN A 25 -52.94 18.52 -14.36
CA GLN A 25 -53.98 19.38 -14.90
C GLN A 25 -53.64 19.72 -16.37
N LYS A 26 -54.48 19.27 -17.31
CA LYS A 26 -54.41 19.66 -18.72
C LYS A 26 -54.75 21.15 -18.84
N ASN A 27 -53.74 22.01 -18.80
CA ASN A 27 -53.85 23.39 -19.26
C ASN A 27 -53.21 23.51 -20.64
N HIS A 28 -53.98 24.02 -21.61
CA HIS A 28 -53.49 24.38 -22.94
C HIS A 28 -52.32 25.36 -22.78
N LEU A 29 -51.08 24.94 -23.07
CA LEU A 29 -49.98 25.89 -23.23
C LEU A 29 -50.33 26.84 -24.38
N SER A 30 -50.30 28.15 -24.11
CA SER A 30 -50.54 29.15 -25.14
C SER A 30 -49.36 29.21 -26.12
N ALA A 31 -49.57 29.75 -27.32
CA ALA A 31 -48.49 29.96 -28.29
C ALA A 31 -47.38 30.90 -27.74
N GLU A 32 -47.73 31.76 -26.78
CA GLU A 32 -46.82 32.68 -26.09
C GLU A 32 -45.87 31.90 -25.15
N ASP A 33 -46.39 30.92 -24.38
CA ASP A 33 -45.58 30.13 -23.45
C ASP A 33 -44.54 29.26 -24.17
N ASN A 34 -44.91 28.70 -25.33
CA ASN A 34 -43.98 27.95 -26.18
C ASN A 34 -42.89 28.83 -26.80
N LYS A 35 -43.18 30.12 -27.01
CA LYS A 35 -42.21 31.09 -27.54
C LYS A 35 -41.19 31.48 -26.47
N VAL A 36 -41.65 31.68 -25.23
CA VAL A 36 -40.77 31.95 -24.07
C VAL A 36 -39.83 30.78 -23.80
N LEU A 37 -40.37 29.55 -23.71
CA LEU A 37 -39.57 28.33 -23.52
C LEU A 37 -38.50 28.13 -24.60
N ARG A 38 -38.83 28.45 -25.86
CA ARG A 38 -37.87 28.36 -26.96
C ARG A 38 -36.76 29.40 -26.84
N ASN A 39 -37.09 30.61 -26.41
CA ASN A 39 -36.12 31.69 -26.23
C ASN A 39 -35.18 31.40 -25.03
N ASP A 40 -35.72 30.83 -23.96
CA ASP A 40 -34.94 30.40 -22.80
C ASP A 40 -34.01 29.24 -23.15
N TYR A 41 -34.47 28.29 -23.97
CA TYR A 41 -33.64 27.19 -24.46
C TYR A 41 -32.47 27.68 -25.31
N GLU A 42 -32.70 28.59 -26.26
CA GLU A 42 -31.61 29.15 -27.09
C GLU A 42 -30.62 29.96 -26.23
N THR A 43 -31.11 30.73 -25.25
CA THR A 43 -30.24 31.46 -24.32
C THR A 43 -29.36 30.52 -23.49
N LEU A 44 -29.94 29.42 -22.98
CA LEU A 44 -29.21 28.42 -22.20
C LEU A 44 -28.19 27.66 -23.06
N LYS A 45 -28.55 27.36 -24.31
CA LYS A 45 -27.66 26.73 -25.29
C LYS A 45 -26.45 27.62 -25.58
N ASP A 46 -26.66 28.91 -25.84
CA ASP A 46 -25.57 29.86 -26.08
C ASP A 46 -24.64 30.00 -24.86
N GLN A 47 -25.21 29.98 -23.64
CA GLN A 47 -24.41 29.99 -22.41
C GLN A 47 -23.58 28.73 -22.25
N PHE A 48 -24.16 27.56 -22.55
CA PHE A 48 -23.45 26.28 -22.47
C PHE A 48 -22.34 26.18 -23.52
N GLU A 49 -22.61 26.55 -24.77
CA GLU A 49 -21.61 26.56 -25.85
C GLU A 49 -20.43 27.49 -25.52
N ASN A 50 -20.71 28.69 -24.99
CA ASN A 50 -19.66 29.60 -24.54
C ASN A 50 -18.85 29.03 -23.36
N PHE A 51 -19.51 28.39 -22.40
CA PHE A 51 -18.82 27.75 -21.28
C PHE A 51 -17.87 26.64 -21.76
N VAL A 52 -18.36 25.74 -22.63
CA VAL A 52 -17.55 24.67 -23.21
C VAL A 52 -16.38 25.24 -23.99
N LYS A 53 -16.60 26.28 -24.79
CA LYS A 53 -15.54 26.93 -25.58
C LYS A 53 -14.44 27.54 -24.71
N VAL A 54 -14.81 28.20 -23.61
CA VAL A 54 -13.84 28.78 -22.65
C VAL A 54 -13.04 27.69 -21.95
N GLN A 55 -13.70 26.62 -21.48
CA GLN A 55 -13.01 25.51 -20.80
C GLN A 55 -12.07 24.77 -21.76
N PHE A 56 -12.50 24.51 -22.99
CA PHE A 56 -11.68 23.85 -24.00
C PHE A 56 -10.47 24.70 -24.39
N GLY A 57 -10.63 26.03 -24.49
CA GLY A 57 -9.51 26.96 -24.71
C GLY A 57 -8.47 26.88 -23.60
N ARG A 58 -8.92 26.93 -22.33
CA ARG A 58 -8.02 26.83 -21.17
C ARG A 58 -7.28 25.49 -21.12
N LEU A 59 -7.98 24.39 -21.39
CA LEU A 59 -7.37 23.05 -21.45
C LEU A 59 -6.35 22.96 -22.59
N SER A 60 -6.64 23.55 -23.75
CA SER A 60 -5.71 23.60 -24.89
C SER A 60 -4.42 24.35 -24.54
N GLU A 61 -4.51 25.47 -23.82
CA GLU A 61 -3.33 26.22 -23.35
C GLU A 61 -2.49 25.41 -22.37
N GLU A 62 -3.11 24.71 -21.41
CA GLU A 62 -2.40 23.86 -20.45
C GLU A 62 -1.69 22.69 -21.13
N VAL A 63 -2.33 22.05 -22.12
CA VAL A 63 -1.71 20.99 -22.93
C VAL A 63 -0.50 21.52 -23.71
N GLN A 64 -0.58 22.74 -24.24
CA GLN A 64 0.53 23.35 -24.96
C GLN A 64 1.71 23.68 -24.02
N GLN A 65 1.43 24.17 -22.81
CA GLN A 65 2.44 24.37 -21.77
C GLN A 65 3.12 23.06 -21.34
N LEU A 66 2.35 21.98 -21.19
CA LEU A 66 2.89 20.66 -20.88
C LEU A 66 3.82 20.14 -21.98
N LYS A 67 3.45 20.31 -23.25
CA LYS A 67 4.32 19.92 -24.38
C LYS A 67 5.66 20.63 -24.37
N LEU A 68 5.68 21.93 -24.04
CA LEU A 68 6.93 22.70 -23.94
C LEU A 68 7.81 22.18 -22.80
N LYS A 69 7.23 21.87 -21.63
CA LYS A 69 7.97 21.29 -20.50
C LYS A 69 8.56 19.90 -20.82
N VAL A 70 7.84 19.08 -21.59
CA VAL A 70 8.37 17.77 -22.05
C VAL A 70 9.57 17.96 -22.96
N GLN A 71 9.51 18.91 -23.91
CA GLN A 71 10.67 19.22 -24.77
C GLN A 71 11.87 19.74 -23.97
N GLU A 72 11.65 20.55 -22.93
CA GLU A 72 12.71 21.02 -22.05
C GLU A 72 13.37 19.85 -21.29
N GLN A 73 12.57 18.91 -20.79
CA GLN A 73 13.09 17.70 -20.14
C GLN A 73 13.92 16.84 -21.08
N ASP A 74 13.49 16.68 -22.34
CA ASP A 74 14.25 15.93 -23.35
C ASP A 74 15.63 16.56 -23.61
N LEU A 75 15.71 17.89 -23.65
CA LEU A 75 16.96 18.63 -23.81
C LEU A 75 17.88 18.47 -22.59
N LEU A 76 17.33 18.55 -21.38
CA LEU A 76 18.08 18.30 -20.15
C LEU A 76 18.62 16.87 -20.08
N LEU A 77 17.81 15.88 -20.49
CA LEU A 77 18.21 14.49 -20.55
C LEU A 77 19.35 14.26 -21.57
N ALA A 78 19.27 14.92 -22.73
CA ALA A 78 20.34 14.87 -23.74
C ALA A 78 21.65 15.49 -23.23
N SER A 79 21.57 16.63 -22.53
CA SER A 79 22.72 17.28 -21.90
C SER A 79 23.36 16.37 -20.84
N CYS A 80 22.55 15.80 -19.94
CA CYS A 80 22.99 14.89 -18.89
C CYS A 80 23.69 13.64 -19.47
N LYS A 81 23.12 13.01 -20.51
CA LYS A 81 23.76 11.88 -21.21
C LYS A 81 25.13 12.25 -21.80
N SER A 82 25.27 13.47 -22.32
CA SER A 82 26.53 13.94 -22.89
C SER A 82 27.60 14.22 -21.83
N GLN A 83 27.19 14.68 -20.64
CA GLN A 83 28.07 14.96 -19.51
C GLN A 83 28.61 13.65 -18.90
N PHE A 84 27.73 12.68 -18.63
CA PHE A 84 28.13 11.34 -18.19
C PHE A 84 29.06 10.65 -19.19
N GLY A 85 28.85 10.82 -20.50
CA GLY A 85 29.73 10.27 -21.53
C GLY A 85 31.13 10.89 -21.57
N ARG A 86 31.30 12.13 -21.11
CA ARG A 86 32.62 12.80 -20.98
C ARG A 86 33.30 12.41 -19.68
N GLU A 87 32.57 12.43 -18.56
CA GLU A 87 33.09 12.05 -17.24
C GLU A 87 33.52 10.57 -17.21
N ALA A 88 32.78 9.66 -17.87
CA ALA A 88 33.16 8.25 -18.00
C ALA A 88 34.46 8.06 -18.80
N LYS A 89 34.73 8.89 -19.83
CA LYS A 89 35.98 8.85 -20.60
C LYS A 89 37.15 9.48 -19.87
N GLU A 90 36.90 10.47 -19.01
CA GLU A 90 37.94 11.08 -18.17
C GLU A 90 38.35 10.17 -17.00
N LEU A 91 37.40 9.38 -16.46
CA LEU A 91 37.66 8.40 -15.40
C LEU A 91 38.46 7.19 -15.92
N ASP A 92 38.12 6.66 -17.11
CA ASP A 92 38.83 5.56 -17.77
C ASP A 92 40.33 5.87 -17.98
N ASN A 93 40.65 7.13 -18.35
CA ASN A 93 42.04 7.57 -18.53
C ASN A 93 42.81 7.77 -17.22
N ARG A 94 42.14 7.96 -16.07
CA ARG A 94 42.78 8.10 -14.75
C ARG A 94 43.04 6.76 -14.05
N VAL A 95 42.23 5.73 -14.34
CA VAL A 95 42.36 4.40 -13.73
C VAL A 95 43.62 3.64 -14.21
N VAL A 96 44.11 3.91 -15.42
CA VAL A 96 45.29 3.21 -15.98
C VAL A 96 46.61 3.52 -15.23
N LEU A 97 46.67 4.57 -14.40
CA LEU A 97 47.92 4.99 -13.74
C LEU A 97 48.14 4.48 -12.31
N ASN A 98 47.14 3.88 -11.64
CA ASN A 98 47.26 3.44 -10.24
C ASN A 98 46.93 1.95 -10.06
N ASN A 99 47.78 1.08 -10.61
CA ASN A 99 47.76 -0.34 -10.27
C ASN A 99 48.34 -0.56 -8.86
N GLY A 100 47.46 -0.67 -7.86
CA GLY A 100 47.86 -0.94 -6.48
C GLY A 100 46.75 -0.96 -5.43
N ALA A 101 45.50 -1.35 -5.75
CA ALA A 101 44.49 -1.67 -4.74
C ALA A 101 43.46 -2.66 -5.28
N LYS A 102 43.05 -3.60 -4.43
CA LYS A 102 42.17 -4.74 -4.74
C LYS A 102 40.88 -4.29 -5.46
N VAL A 103 40.62 -4.99 -6.57
CA VAL A 103 39.50 -4.81 -7.50
C VAL A 103 38.16 -4.75 -6.76
N GLY A 104 37.54 -3.57 -6.80
CA GLY A 104 36.14 -3.37 -6.46
C GLY A 104 35.24 -4.05 -7.49
N LEU A 105 34.11 -4.56 -7.03
CA LEU A 105 33.07 -5.16 -7.87
C LEU A 105 32.33 -4.05 -8.63
N GLU A 106 33.00 -3.34 -9.53
CA GLU A 106 32.34 -2.45 -10.50
C GLU A 106 31.92 -3.27 -11.72
N THR A 107 30.92 -4.13 -11.52
CA THR A 107 30.11 -4.58 -12.66
C THR A 107 29.22 -3.43 -13.12
N LYS A 108 28.72 -3.45 -14.36
CA LYS A 108 27.73 -2.49 -14.92
C LYS A 108 26.39 -2.39 -14.14
N SER A 109 26.31 -2.99 -12.96
CA SER A 109 25.23 -3.04 -12.00
C SER A 109 25.72 -2.31 -10.75
N GLY A 110 24.96 -1.34 -10.25
CA GLY A 110 25.36 -0.48 -9.12
C GLY A 110 25.74 -1.23 -7.84
N LEU A 111 26.18 -0.48 -6.82
CA LEU A 111 26.61 -1.06 -5.55
C LEU A 111 25.48 -1.87 -4.89
N PRO A 112 25.77 -3.04 -4.29
CA PRO A 112 24.78 -3.81 -3.57
C PRO A 112 24.29 -3.03 -2.34
N ARG A 113 23.02 -3.18 -1.96
CA ARG A 113 22.46 -2.43 -0.82
C ARG A 113 22.79 -3.06 0.53
N THR A 114 23.12 -4.36 0.53
CA THR A 114 23.51 -5.10 1.75
C THR A 114 24.62 -6.12 1.44
N CYS A 115 25.32 -6.59 2.48
CA CYS A 115 26.25 -7.71 2.31
C CYS A 115 25.54 -9.00 1.85
N HIS A 116 24.26 -9.17 2.21
CA HIS A 116 23.45 -10.29 1.77
C HIS A 116 23.25 -10.25 0.24
N GLU A 117 22.86 -9.10 -0.30
CA GLU A 117 22.75 -8.90 -1.76
C GLU A 117 24.10 -9.11 -2.45
N ALA A 118 25.18 -8.57 -1.90
CA ALA A 118 26.54 -8.76 -2.44
C ALA A 118 26.93 -10.25 -2.54
N ARG A 119 26.66 -11.02 -1.47
CA ARG A 119 26.91 -12.47 -1.41
C ARG A 119 26.07 -13.24 -2.43
N LEU A 120 24.80 -12.89 -2.60
CA LEU A 120 23.93 -13.54 -3.60
C LEU A 120 24.37 -13.22 -5.03
N ALA A 121 24.78 -11.98 -5.29
CA ALA A 121 25.27 -11.54 -6.59
C ALA A 121 26.60 -12.22 -6.96
N ASN A 122 27.49 -12.42 -5.98
CA ASN A 122 28.74 -13.13 -6.18
C ASN A 122 29.09 -14.04 -4.97
N PRO A 123 28.73 -15.35 -5.05
CA PRO A 123 29.03 -16.32 -4.00
C PRO A 123 30.51 -16.60 -3.76
N SER A 124 31.42 -16.14 -4.64
CA SER A 124 32.87 -16.32 -4.47
C SER A 124 33.51 -15.22 -3.61
N LEU A 125 32.74 -14.23 -3.14
CA LEU A 125 33.25 -13.18 -2.26
C LEU A 125 33.67 -13.76 -0.91
N THR A 126 34.79 -13.27 -0.38
CA THR A 126 35.32 -13.64 0.94
C THR A 126 34.92 -12.61 1.99
N SER A 127 34.78 -12.99 3.26
CA SER A 127 34.50 -12.03 4.33
C SER A 127 35.58 -10.93 4.40
N GLY A 128 35.16 -9.69 4.63
CA GLY A 128 36.04 -8.52 4.53
C GLY A 128 35.29 -7.20 4.53
N VAL A 129 35.97 -6.13 4.16
CA VAL A 129 35.41 -4.77 4.10
C VAL A 129 34.91 -4.47 2.69
N TYR A 130 33.67 -3.99 2.58
CA TYR A 130 32.97 -3.74 1.33
C TYR A 130 32.23 -2.41 1.35
N TRP A 131 32.02 -1.83 0.17
CA TRP A 131 31.08 -0.72 -0.02
C TRP A 131 29.70 -1.27 -0.31
N ILE A 132 28.70 -0.74 0.38
CA ILE A 132 27.28 -1.00 0.12
C ILE A 132 26.53 0.33 0.09
N ASP A 133 25.39 0.35 -0.58
CA ASP A 133 24.52 1.53 -0.66
C ASP A 133 23.08 1.22 -0.22
N PRO A 134 22.82 1.09 1.10
CA PRO A 134 21.53 0.69 1.63
C PRO A 134 20.32 1.54 1.21
N ASP A 135 20.44 2.87 1.16
CA ASP A 135 19.32 3.72 0.76
C ASP A 135 19.11 3.81 -0.77
N GLY A 136 20.14 3.43 -1.53
CA GLY A 136 20.05 3.02 -2.93
C GLY A 136 20.92 3.87 -3.86
N GLN A 137 21.44 3.24 -4.92
CA GLN A 137 22.37 3.90 -5.85
C GLN A 137 21.83 5.24 -6.40
N GLY A 138 22.55 6.32 -6.11
CA GLY A 138 22.22 7.66 -6.61
C GLY A 138 21.00 8.28 -5.94
N VAL A 139 20.57 7.72 -4.81
CA VAL A 139 19.48 8.20 -3.96
C VAL A 139 20.04 8.52 -2.59
N GLY A 140 19.65 9.66 -2.01
CA GLY A 140 19.94 9.93 -0.61
C GLY A 140 21.40 10.28 -0.34
N GLU A 141 22.07 9.48 0.48
CA GLU A 141 23.45 9.74 0.94
C GLU A 141 24.48 8.85 0.22
N ASP A 142 25.76 9.21 0.32
CA ASP A 142 26.82 8.41 -0.30
C ASP A 142 26.88 6.98 0.29
N PRO A 143 27.36 6.00 -0.49
CA PRO A 143 27.57 4.63 -0.03
C PRO A 143 28.44 4.55 1.23
N ILE A 144 28.24 3.51 2.03
CA ILE A 144 28.97 3.28 3.28
C ILE A 144 29.90 2.08 3.19
N GLN A 145 31.01 2.17 3.92
CA GLN A 145 31.94 1.05 4.09
C GLN A 145 31.52 0.22 5.30
N VAL A 146 31.41 -1.09 5.11
CA VAL A 146 30.95 -2.04 6.14
C VAL A 146 31.83 -3.27 6.17
N THR A 147 31.80 -4.01 7.29
CA THR A 147 32.39 -5.36 7.31
C THR A 147 31.30 -6.38 6.97
N CYS A 148 31.56 -7.21 5.97
CA CYS A 148 30.69 -8.30 5.56
C CYS A 148 31.26 -9.65 6.01
N ASP A 149 30.44 -10.47 6.65
CA ASP A 149 30.68 -11.91 6.69
C ASP A 149 29.99 -12.57 5.49
N MET A 150 30.76 -12.92 4.47
CA MET A 150 30.23 -13.50 3.23
C MET A 150 29.88 -14.98 3.37
N SER A 151 30.25 -15.65 4.47
CA SER A 151 29.79 -17.02 4.74
C SER A 151 28.28 -17.06 5.00
N SER A 152 27.75 -16.03 5.66
CA SER A 152 26.36 -15.91 6.12
C SER A 152 25.60 -14.75 5.44
N GLY A 153 26.32 -13.75 4.90
CA GLY A 153 25.76 -12.52 4.35
C GLY A 153 25.46 -11.45 5.41
N ILE A 154 26.07 -11.52 6.59
CA ILE A 154 25.85 -10.56 7.69
C ILE A 154 26.61 -9.26 7.40
N THR A 155 25.95 -8.13 7.62
CA THR A 155 26.52 -6.79 7.60
C THR A 155 26.82 -6.32 9.03
N PHE A 156 28.04 -5.83 9.26
CA PHE A 156 28.46 -5.26 10.55
C PHE A 156 28.77 -3.77 10.40
N ILE A 157 28.15 -2.94 11.24
CA ILE A 157 28.44 -1.50 11.35
C ILE A 157 29.16 -1.23 12.68
N GLY A 158 30.36 -0.64 12.59
CA GLY A 158 31.18 -0.27 13.74
C GLY A 158 30.77 1.05 14.39
N HIS A 159 31.28 1.27 15.61
CA HIS A 159 31.09 2.51 16.37
C HIS A 159 32.19 2.75 17.41
N ASN A 160 32.20 3.94 18.01
CA ASN A 160 33.22 4.40 18.96
C ASN A 160 33.17 3.77 20.38
N SER A 161 32.48 2.65 20.60
CA SER A 161 32.21 2.11 21.95
C SER A 161 32.28 0.58 22.03
N GLU A 162 33.07 -0.03 21.14
CA GLU A 162 33.21 -1.49 21.03
C GLU A 162 34.15 -2.11 22.07
N SER A 163 35.04 -1.33 22.66
CA SER A 163 35.91 -1.77 23.75
C SER A 163 35.19 -1.72 25.10
N ALA A 164 35.66 -2.50 26.07
CA ALA A 164 35.23 -2.38 27.46
C ALA A 164 35.59 -0.99 28.04
N ILE A 165 34.59 -0.27 28.54
CA ILE A 165 34.76 1.08 29.10
C ILE A 165 34.24 1.11 30.54
N ASN A 166 35.08 1.61 31.44
CA ASN A 166 34.72 1.80 32.84
C ASN A 166 33.77 3.01 33.00
N VAL A 167 32.68 2.81 33.73
CA VAL A 167 31.68 3.84 34.07
C VAL A 167 32.25 4.91 35.00
N GLY A 168 33.28 4.56 35.78
CA GLY A 168 33.85 5.42 36.81
C GLY A 168 32.98 5.45 38.07
N HIS A 169 32.82 6.64 38.65
CA HIS A 169 32.00 6.84 39.83
C HIS A 169 30.81 7.73 39.47
N CYS A 170 29.63 7.16 39.54
CA CYS A 170 28.38 7.79 39.19
C CYS A 170 27.28 7.29 40.13
N LEU A 171 26.96 8.07 41.16
CA LEU A 171 25.98 7.69 42.17
C LEU A 171 24.54 7.87 41.70
N ASP A 172 24.26 8.98 41.01
CA ASP A 172 22.91 9.33 40.54
C ASP A 172 22.49 8.47 39.34
N PRO A 173 21.18 8.24 39.12
CA PRO A 173 20.67 7.55 37.94
C PRO A 173 21.19 8.17 36.64
N GLY A 174 21.85 7.37 35.81
CA GLY A 174 22.36 7.76 34.49
C GLY A 174 23.33 8.95 34.46
N CYS A 175 24.01 9.30 35.56
CA CYS A 175 24.99 10.39 35.52
C CYS A 175 26.21 10.10 34.64
N TYR A 176 26.51 8.82 34.39
CA TYR A 176 27.41 8.41 33.33
C TYR A 176 26.59 8.29 32.05
N THR A 177 27.04 8.96 31.00
CA THR A 177 26.41 8.88 29.69
C THR A 177 27.46 8.71 28.58
N ARG A 178 27.18 7.81 27.65
CA ARG A 178 28.03 7.53 26.48
C ARG A 178 27.18 7.59 25.22
N SER A 179 27.34 8.65 24.45
CA SER A 179 26.78 8.74 23.08
C SER A 179 27.53 7.81 22.14
N ILE A 180 26.78 7.06 21.33
CA ILE A 180 27.33 6.11 20.37
C ILE A 180 27.43 6.78 18.99
N ALA A 181 28.67 6.90 18.50
CA ALA A 181 28.96 7.42 17.16
C ALA A 181 29.31 6.27 16.23
N TYR A 182 28.41 5.97 15.29
CA TYR A 182 28.59 4.93 14.28
C TYR A 182 29.47 5.43 13.13
N GLU A 183 30.16 4.50 12.48
CA GLU A 183 30.99 4.75 11.29
C GLU A 183 30.16 5.05 10.04
N ALA A 184 28.86 4.72 10.06
CA ALA A 184 27.88 5.00 9.02
C ALA A 184 26.85 6.03 9.49
N SER A 185 26.23 6.73 8.55
CA SER A 185 25.18 7.70 8.85
C SER A 185 23.91 7.03 9.37
N SER A 186 23.12 7.77 10.16
CA SER A 186 21.83 7.28 10.67
C SER A 186 20.86 6.94 9.53
N ARG A 187 20.94 7.66 8.40
CA ARG A 187 20.12 7.42 7.21
C ARG A 187 20.44 6.05 6.59
N GLN A 188 21.72 5.78 6.33
CA GLN A 188 22.17 4.51 5.74
C GLN A 188 21.94 3.32 6.69
N ILE A 189 22.15 3.51 7.99
CA ILE A 189 21.84 2.48 9.00
C ILE A 189 20.33 2.18 9.03
N SER A 190 19.47 3.20 8.97
CA SER A 190 18.01 3.01 8.95
C SER A 190 17.55 2.24 7.72
N ALA A 191 18.13 2.54 6.55
CA ALA A 191 17.85 1.81 5.32
C ALA A 191 18.33 0.35 5.42
N LEU A 192 19.53 0.11 5.94
CA LEU A 192 20.06 -1.25 6.14
C LEU A 192 19.15 -2.08 7.07
N ILE A 193 18.67 -1.49 8.17
CA ILE A 193 17.75 -2.15 9.09
C ILE A 193 16.44 -2.50 8.39
N GLU A 194 15.90 -1.60 7.57
CA GLU A 194 14.65 -1.82 6.85
C GLU A 194 14.76 -2.90 5.75
N LEU A 195 15.93 -3.04 5.11
CA LEU A 195 16.19 -4.07 4.09
C LEU A 195 16.44 -5.46 4.68
N SER A 196 17.06 -5.51 5.85
CA SER A 196 17.48 -6.76 6.48
C SER A 196 16.29 -7.52 7.05
N ASP A 197 16.37 -8.84 7.12
CA ASP A 197 15.34 -9.63 7.79
C ASP A 197 15.43 -9.40 9.31
N GLU A 198 16.63 -9.54 9.86
CA GLU A 198 16.93 -9.35 11.27
C GLU A 198 18.07 -8.35 11.47
N CYS A 199 18.01 -7.60 12.57
CA CYS A 199 19.16 -6.87 13.09
C CYS A 199 19.27 -7.07 14.60
N ARG A 200 20.50 -7.14 15.09
CA ARG A 200 20.83 -7.44 16.48
C ARG A 200 22.00 -6.59 16.96
N GLN A 201 22.01 -6.24 18.23
CA GLN A 201 23.13 -5.54 18.85
C GLN A 201 23.34 -6.00 20.29
N SER A 202 24.56 -6.39 20.64
CA SER A 202 24.88 -6.90 21.97
C SER A 202 25.20 -5.79 22.95
N ILE A 203 24.69 -5.86 24.17
CA ILE A 203 25.16 -5.06 25.30
C ILE A 203 25.68 -6.02 26.37
N LYS A 204 26.88 -5.75 26.88
CA LYS A 204 27.44 -6.43 28.04
C LYS A 204 27.72 -5.42 29.13
N TYR A 205 27.31 -5.74 30.34
CA TYR A 205 27.63 -5.00 31.54
C TYR A 205 28.26 -5.94 32.57
N GLU A 206 29.43 -5.57 33.06
CA GLU A 206 30.15 -6.24 34.13
C GLU A 206 30.08 -5.35 35.36
N CYS A 207 29.68 -5.91 36.50
CA CYS A 207 29.24 -5.16 37.65
C CYS A 207 29.72 -5.78 38.96
N PHE A 208 30.00 -4.91 39.93
CA PHE A 208 30.21 -5.26 41.32
C PHE A 208 29.52 -4.20 42.16
N SER A 209 28.49 -4.56 42.94
CA SER A 209 27.68 -3.61 43.72
C SER A 209 27.18 -2.40 42.90
N ALA A 210 26.84 -2.62 41.63
CA ALA A 210 26.44 -1.59 40.66
C ALA A 210 25.19 -2.04 39.88
N PRO A 211 24.00 -2.02 40.51
CA PRO A 211 22.76 -2.52 39.91
C PRO A 211 22.25 -1.65 38.76
N LEU A 212 21.54 -2.29 37.84
CA LEU A 212 20.84 -1.62 36.74
C LEU A 212 19.53 -1.01 37.25
N GLU A 213 18.84 -1.73 38.14
CA GLU A 213 17.65 -1.28 38.87
C GLU A 213 17.80 -1.58 40.37
N PHE A 214 17.42 -0.63 41.22
CA PHE A 214 17.50 -0.80 42.67
C PHE A 214 16.31 -0.12 43.36
N ASN A 215 15.58 -0.86 44.20
CA ASN A 215 14.36 -0.39 44.87
C ASN A 215 13.36 0.26 43.89
N GLU A 216 13.09 -0.40 42.76
CA GLU A 216 12.17 0.08 41.69
C GLU A 216 12.63 1.38 41.00
N ILE A 217 13.87 1.81 41.23
CA ILE A 217 14.49 2.95 40.57
C ILE A 217 15.46 2.43 39.52
N ALA A 218 15.23 2.76 38.26
CA ALA A 218 16.16 2.48 37.18
C ALA A 218 17.37 3.42 37.27
N TYR A 219 18.55 2.86 37.51
CA TYR A 219 19.82 3.59 37.53
C TYR A 219 20.52 3.57 36.18
N SER A 220 20.21 2.59 35.34
CA SER A 220 20.83 2.38 34.04
C SER A 220 19.78 2.12 32.96
N TRP A 221 20.02 2.63 31.76
CA TRP A 221 19.18 2.41 30.58
C TRP A 221 19.97 2.71 29.30
N TRP A 222 19.52 2.21 28.17
CA TRP A 222 20.03 2.62 26.87
C TRP A 222 18.97 3.43 26.11
N ASN A 223 19.39 4.20 25.11
CA ASN A 223 18.45 4.93 24.26
C ASN A 223 18.38 4.32 22.87
N ASP A 224 17.17 4.20 22.36
CA ASP A 224 16.90 3.73 21.00
C ASP A 224 17.35 4.73 19.93
N LYS A 225 17.19 4.37 18.64
CA LYS A 225 17.53 5.24 17.51
C LYS A 225 16.81 6.60 17.50
N ASN A 226 15.68 6.72 18.20
CA ASN A 226 14.90 7.95 18.34
C ASN A 226 15.22 8.70 19.65
N GLY A 227 16.14 8.18 20.46
CA GLY A 227 16.51 8.74 21.76
C GLY A 227 15.60 8.36 22.92
N GLN A 228 14.63 7.45 22.75
CA GLN A 228 13.76 7.01 23.85
C GLN A 228 14.49 6.01 24.76
N ALA A 229 14.31 6.15 26.07
CA ALA A 229 14.92 5.26 27.04
C ALA A 229 14.28 3.85 26.99
N GLN A 230 15.13 2.83 27.02
CA GLN A 230 14.79 1.41 27.01
C GLN A 230 15.47 0.73 28.20
N TYR A 231 14.72 -0.13 28.90
CA TYR A 231 15.16 -0.76 30.16
C TYR A 231 15.38 -2.28 30.06
N TYR A 232 15.03 -2.89 28.93
CA TYR A 232 15.35 -4.29 28.67
C TYR A 232 16.78 -4.39 28.12
N TRP A 233 17.54 -5.39 28.54
CA TRP A 233 18.94 -5.56 28.16
C TRP A 233 19.16 -6.76 27.23
N SER A 234 18.12 -7.55 26.95
CA SER A 234 18.12 -8.62 25.95
C SER A 234 16.74 -8.85 25.34
N GLY A 235 16.69 -9.38 24.12
CA GLY A 235 15.46 -9.75 23.42
C GLY A 235 14.77 -8.57 22.75
N ASN A 236 13.42 -8.60 22.76
CA ASN A 236 12.58 -7.67 22.00
C ASN A 236 11.42 -7.06 22.82
N ASN A 237 11.50 -7.07 24.15
CA ASN A 237 10.41 -6.61 25.02
C ASN A 237 10.66 -5.20 25.55
N ASN A 238 9.85 -4.22 25.12
CA ASN A 238 10.02 -2.81 25.44
C ASN A 238 9.59 -2.38 26.85
N ALA A 239 8.95 -3.26 27.64
CA ALA A 239 8.27 -2.85 28.86
C ALA A 239 8.90 -3.42 30.15
N THR A 240 9.83 -4.36 30.05
CA THR A 240 10.29 -5.12 31.22
C THR A 240 11.79 -4.99 31.40
N HIS A 241 12.20 -4.49 32.57
CA HIS A 241 13.59 -4.55 33.03
C HIS A 241 14.01 -6.02 33.14
N THR A 242 14.80 -6.50 32.19
CA THR A 242 15.15 -7.92 32.06
C THR A 242 16.42 -8.09 31.24
N CYS A 243 17.31 -8.96 31.72
CA CYS A 243 18.53 -9.38 31.04
C CYS A 243 18.39 -10.82 30.53
N GLN A 244 19.38 -11.31 29.77
CA GLN A 244 19.33 -12.67 29.21
C GLN A 244 19.16 -13.75 30.29
N CYS A 245 19.83 -13.62 31.45
CA CYS A 245 19.67 -14.57 32.54
C CYS A 245 18.23 -14.62 33.08
N GLY A 246 17.52 -13.48 33.05
CA GLY A 246 16.13 -13.39 33.51
C GLY A 246 15.16 -14.04 32.53
N ILE A 247 15.47 -14.02 31.23
CA ILE A 247 14.72 -14.75 30.19
C ILE A 247 14.96 -16.26 30.35
N ASP A 248 16.21 -16.66 30.52
CA ASP A 248 16.61 -18.07 30.60
C ASP A 248 16.34 -18.70 31.99
N ASN A 249 15.87 -17.90 32.96
CA ASN A 249 15.75 -18.27 34.38
C ASN A 249 17.05 -18.85 34.95
N SER A 250 18.19 -18.27 34.56
CA SER A 250 19.54 -18.70 34.90
C SER A 250 20.34 -17.67 35.72
N CYS A 251 19.68 -16.61 36.21
CA CYS A 251 20.34 -15.62 37.07
C CYS A 251 20.84 -16.27 38.36
N VAL A 252 21.95 -15.76 38.90
CA VAL A 252 22.59 -16.25 40.13
C VAL A 252 21.63 -16.16 41.32
N ASP A 253 20.86 -15.07 41.41
CA ASP A 253 19.71 -14.95 42.30
C ASP A 253 18.44 -15.09 41.47
N SER A 254 17.61 -16.08 41.79
CA SER A 254 16.37 -16.37 41.07
C SER A 254 15.28 -15.31 41.27
N ASN A 255 15.43 -14.41 42.25
CA ASN A 255 14.46 -13.36 42.55
C ASN A 255 14.65 -12.09 41.71
N VAL A 256 15.79 -11.95 41.02
CA VAL A 256 16.09 -10.80 40.17
C VAL A 256 15.96 -11.14 38.68
N LYS A 257 15.90 -10.10 37.84
CA LYS A 257 15.79 -10.25 36.37
C LYS A 257 17.12 -10.00 35.62
N CYS A 258 18.14 -9.54 36.35
CA CYS A 258 19.50 -9.33 35.89
C CYS A 258 20.47 -9.70 37.01
N ASN A 259 21.60 -10.31 36.68
CA ASN A 259 22.60 -10.67 37.68
C ASN A 259 23.10 -9.44 38.46
N CYS A 260 23.30 -8.32 37.77
CA CYS A 260 23.80 -7.08 38.36
C CYS A 260 22.89 -6.46 39.42
N ASP A 261 21.60 -6.82 39.45
CA ASP A 261 20.67 -6.34 40.47
C ASP A 261 20.68 -7.20 41.74
N SER A 262 21.41 -8.31 41.73
CA SER A 262 21.55 -9.14 42.93
C SER A 262 22.47 -8.49 43.97
N TYR A 263 22.25 -8.83 45.24
CA TYR A 263 23.09 -8.40 46.36
C TYR A 263 24.36 -9.27 46.54
N ALA A 264 24.70 -10.11 45.56
CA ALA A 264 25.82 -11.04 45.71
C ALA A 264 27.14 -10.27 45.79
N PRO A 265 28.01 -10.53 46.79
CA PRO A 265 29.27 -9.82 46.98
C PRO A 265 30.37 -10.36 46.06
N SER A 266 30.09 -10.41 44.76
CA SER A 266 30.96 -10.99 43.72
C SER A 266 30.84 -10.21 42.42
N ASN A 267 31.85 -10.28 41.56
CA ASN A 267 31.76 -9.71 40.22
C ASN A 267 30.75 -10.52 39.39
N LEU A 268 29.76 -9.83 38.85
CA LEU A 268 28.71 -10.40 38.02
C LEU A 268 28.73 -9.77 36.63
N SER A 269 27.99 -10.38 35.72
CA SER A 269 27.79 -9.81 34.39
C SER A 269 26.41 -10.17 33.86
N ASP A 270 25.84 -9.21 33.15
CA ASP A 270 24.72 -9.41 32.25
C ASP A 270 25.20 -9.16 30.82
N SER A 271 24.88 -10.11 29.95
CA SER A 271 25.10 -9.98 28.50
C SER A 271 23.77 -10.25 27.83
N GLY A 272 23.41 -9.44 26.85
CA GLY A 272 22.19 -9.61 26.09
C GLY A 272 22.32 -9.11 24.66
N GLU A 273 21.43 -9.57 23.80
CA GLU A 273 21.33 -9.16 22.41
C GLU A 273 19.96 -8.51 22.21
N ILE A 274 19.95 -7.24 21.85
CA ILE A 274 18.74 -6.51 21.48
C ILE A 274 18.35 -6.95 20.07
N THR A 275 17.15 -7.48 19.89
CA THR A 275 16.68 -8.05 18.62
C THR A 275 15.50 -7.29 18.01
N LYS A 276 14.99 -6.28 18.71
CA LYS A 276 13.90 -5.42 18.24
C LYS A 276 14.43 -4.34 17.29
N LYS A 277 14.25 -4.57 15.98
CA LYS A 277 14.75 -3.69 14.91
C LYS A 277 14.25 -2.26 15.00
N GLU A 278 13.04 -2.07 15.52
CA GLU A 278 12.41 -0.76 15.64
C GLU A 278 13.18 0.15 16.59
N ASP A 279 13.88 -0.42 17.57
CA ASP A 279 14.63 0.33 18.59
C ASP A 279 16.12 0.47 18.21
N LEU A 280 16.64 -0.40 17.33
CA LEU A 280 18.03 -0.35 16.88
C LEU A 280 18.30 0.79 15.88
N PRO A 281 19.55 1.29 15.80
CA PRO A 281 20.68 0.95 16.67
C PRO A 281 20.62 1.63 18.06
N VAL A 282 21.41 1.13 19.02
CA VAL A 282 21.60 1.79 20.32
C VAL A 282 22.29 3.13 20.11
N SER A 283 21.67 4.24 20.53
CA SER A 283 22.20 5.59 20.33
C SER A 283 22.97 6.13 21.54
N ARG A 284 22.69 5.61 22.74
CA ARG A 284 23.32 6.04 23.99
C ARG A 284 23.26 4.95 25.05
N LEU A 285 24.26 4.89 25.91
CA LEU A 285 24.28 4.08 27.13
C LEU A 285 24.37 4.98 28.35
N ASN A 286 23.58 4.68 29.39
CA ASN A 286 23.54 5.44 30.63
C ASN A 286 23.62 4.48 31.81
N PHE A 287 24.49 4.80 32.76
CA PHE A 287 24.75 3.97 33.94
C PHE A 287 24.81 4.83 35.20
N GLY A 288 24.49 4.21 36.34
CA GLY A 288 24.47 4.85 37.65
C GLY A 288 24.84 3.89 38.77
N ARG A 289 24.65 4.33 40.02
CA ARG A 289 24.89 3.54 41.24
C ARG A 289 26.31 2.97 41.40
N THR A 290 27.33 3.63 40.86
CA THR A 290 28.75 3.30 41.10
C THR A 290 29.38 4.27 42.11
N SER A 291 30.07 3.74 43.13
CA SER A 291 30.67 4.46 44.25
C SER A 291 32.18 4.18 44.34
N PRO A 292 32.98 5.06 44.96
CA PRO A 292 34.44 4.92 44.98
C PRO A 292 34.99 3.74 45.78
N GLU A 293 34.29 3.32 46.84
CA GLU A 293 34.87 2.50 47.89
C GLU A 293 34.72 0.99 47.64
N ALA A 294 33.76 0.56 46.81
CA ALA A 294 33.47 -0.87 46.64
C ALA A 294 32.55 -1.20 45.44
N SER A 295 32.45 -0.37 44.40
CA SER A 295 31.68 -0.76 43.21
C SER A 295 32.35 -0.43 41.89
N SER A 296 32.04 -1.23 40.89
CA SER A 296 32.59 -1.09 39.54
C SER A 296 31.53 -1.43 38.52
N GLY A 297 31.46 -0.64 37.45
CA GLY A 297 30.65 -0.91 36.27
C GLY A 297 31.51 -0.79 35.02
N ILE A 298 31.51 -1.82 34.17
CA ILE A 298 32.22 -1.83 32.89
C ILE A 298 31.22 -2.25 31.82
N HIS A 299 31.03 -1.41 30.80
CA HIS A 299 30.12 -1.72 29.70
C HIS A 299 30.89 -2.00 28.41
N THR A 300 30.29 -2.80 27.54
CA THR A 300 30.76 -3.08 26.17
C THR A 300 29.54 -3.12 25.26
N LEU A 301 29.58 -2.40 24.14
CA LEU A 301 28.53 -2.44 23.11
C LEU A 301 29.09 -3.11 21.86
N GLY A 302 28.40 -4.13 21.34
CA GLY A 302 28.80 -4.77 20.10
C GLY A 302 28.36 -3.99 18.87
N LYS A 303 29.02 -4.27 17.74
CA LYS A 303 28.61 -3.78 16.42
C LYS A 303 27.14 -4.09 16.14
N LEU A 304 26.48 -3.21 15.40
CA LEU A 304 25.16 -3.51 14.82
C LEU A 304 25.36 -4.61 13.76
N LYS A 305 24.63 -5.72 13.91
CA LYS A 305 24.66 -6.87 12.99
C LYS A 305 23.32 -6.95 12.29
N CYS A 306 23.31 -6.95 10.96
CA CYS A 306 22.09 -7.07 10.17
C CYS A 306 22.23 -8.18 9.13
N SER A 307 21.20 -9.00 8.94
CA SER A 307 21.27 -10.20 8.12
C SER A 307 19.97 -10.55 7.42
N GLY A 308 20.10 -11.32 6.35
CA GLY A 308 18.96 -11.75 5.53
C GLY A 308 18.37 -10.62 4.70
N GLN A 309 17.28 -10.93 4.03
CA GLN A 309 16.50 -9.97 3.25
C GLN A 309 15.02 -10.18 3.60
N ARG A 310 14.30 -9.07 3.81
CA ARG A 310 12.88 -9.16 4.12
C ARG A 310 12.12 -9.82 2.96
N ALA A 311 11.43 -10.93 3.27
CA ALA A 311 10.63 -11.64 2.27
C ALA A 311 9.30 -10.92 2.03
N VAL A 312 9.04 -10.53 0.78
CA VAL A 312 7.72 -10.04 0.33
C VAL A 312 7.09 -11.14 -0.52
N ASN A 313 6.03 -11.75 0.01
CA ASN A 313 5.31 -12.83 -0.68
C ASN A 313 4.06 -12.27 -1.35
N GLY A 314 3.94 -12.48 -2.66
CA GLY A 314 2.79 -12.02 -3.44
C GLY A 314 2.87 -10.56 -3.83
N MET A 315 1.70 -9.93 -4.03
CA MET A 315 1.61 -8.53 -4.44
C MET A 315 2.00 -7.60 -3.27
N PRO A 316 2.96 -6.68 -3.45
CA PRO A 316 3.40 -5.76 -2.40
C PRO A 316 2.24 -4.93 -1.85
N THR A 317 2.22 -4.70 -0.54
CA THR A 317 1.18 -3.94 0.18
C THR A 317 1.52 -2.46 0.35
N SER A 318 2.74 -2.05 -0.01
CA SER A 318 3.21 -0.68 0.16
C SER A 318 4.42 -0.37 -0.73
N CYS A 319 4.72 0.93 -0.89
CA CYS A 319 5.98 1.39 -1.45
C CYS A 319 7.18 0.88 -0.65
N THR A 320 7.02 0.62 0.66
CA THR A 320 8.12 0.11 1.50
C THR A 320 8.50 -1.30 1.08
N GLU A 321 7.50 -2.16 0.84
CA GLU A 321 7.74 -3.52 0.33
C GLU A 321 8.30 -3.51 -1.09
N LEU A 322 7.81 -2.61 -1.96
CA LEU A 322 8.38 -2.42 -3.29
C LEU A 322 9.86 -2.01 -3.21
N TRP A 323 10.19 -1.06 -2.35
CA TRP A 323 11.57 -0.64 -2.12
C TRP A 323 12.42 -1.80 -1.57
N GLN A 324 11.91 -2.59 -0.64
CA GLN A 324 12.61 -3.75 -0.08
C GLN A 324 12.97 -4.80 -1.12
N ILE A 325 12.08 -5.08 -2.08
CA ILE A 325 12.36 -6.01 -3.19
C ILE A 325 13.18 -5.41 -4.33
N GLY A 326 13.67 -4.17 -4.18
CA GLY A 326 14.63 -3.56 -5.11
C GLY A 326 14.04 -2.55 -6.09
N HIS A 327 12.81 -2.09 -5.89
CA HIS A 327 12.31 -0.97 -6.68
C HIS A 327 12.98 0.34 -6.25
N VAL A 328 13.56 1.04 -7.24
CA VAL A 328 14.33 2.30 -7.04
C VAL A 328 13.82 3.47 -7.88
N LEU A 329 12.92 3.22 -8.85
CA LEU A 329 12.39 4.27 -9.72
C LEU A 329 11.09 4.86 -9.16
N SER A 330 11.08 6.16 -8.86
CA SER A 330 9.84 6.82 -8.42
C SER A 330 8.76 6.76 -9.51
N GLY A 331 7.49 6.58 -9.14
CA GLY A 331 6.40 6.44 -10.10
C GLY A 331 5.10 5.90 -9.51
N LEU A 332 4.15 5.61 -10.39
CA LEU A 332 2.88 4.97 -10.03
C LEU A 332 3.05 3.45 -9.96
N TYR A 333 2.61 2.85 -8.86
CA TYR A 333 2.67 1.43 -8.58
C TYR A 333 1.31 0.91 -8.15
N LEU A 334 1.03 -0.34 -8.52
CA LEU A 334 -0.11 -1.09 -8.01
C LEU A 334 0.32 -1.86 -6.77
N ILE A 335 -0.39 -1.67 -5.66
CA ILE A 335 -0.19 -2.39 -4.41
C ILE A 335 -1.47 -3.11 -3.99
N ARG A 336 -1.31 -4.13 -3.16
CA ARG A 336 -2.41 -4.84 -2.53
C ARG A 336 -2.99 -3.98 -1.40
N GLY A 337 -4.21 -3.48 -1.60
CA GLY A 337 -5.03 -2.93 -0.53
C GLY A 337 -5.73 -4.02 0.27
N VAL A 338 -6.66 -3.60 1.15
CA VAL A 338 -7.38 -4.53 2.05
C VAL A 338 -8.29 -5.49 1.27
N SER A 339 -9.01 -4.97 0.26
CA SER A 339 -9.96 -5.74 -0.55
C SER A 339 -9.81 -5.51 -2.05
N GLN A 340 -9.04 -4.50 -2.45
CA GLN A 340 -8.90 -4.03 -3.83
C GLN A 340 -7.45 -3.70 -4.12
N VAL A 341 -7.10 -3.70 -5.40
CA VAL A 341 -5.80 -3.17 -5.83
C VAL A 341 -5.84 -1.65 -5.72
N GLU A 342 -4.81 -1.08 -5.12
CA GLU A 342 -4.64 0.36 -4.96
C GLU A 342 -3.52 0.85 -5.88
N THR A 343 -3.70 2.04 -6.44
CA THR A 343 -2.61 2.79 -7.08
C THR A 343 -2.00 3.74 -6.06
N VAL A 344 -0.68 3.70 -5.93
CA VAL A 344 0.11 4.63 -5.12
C VAL A 344 1.21 5.25 -5.96
N TYR A 345 1.59 6.49 -5.64
CA TYR A 345 2.84 7.06 -6.11
C TYR A 345 3.93 6.80 -5.07
N CYS A 346 4.98 6.09 -5.48
CA CYS A 346 6.16 5.84 -4.68
C CYS A 346 7.26 6.84 -5.05
N ASP A 347 7.78 7.55 -4.05
CA ASP A 347 8.93 8.44 -4.20
C ASP A 347 10.16 7.79 -3.56
N PHE A 348 10.85 6.94 -4.32
CA PHE A 348 12.03 6.23 -3.84
C PHE A 348 13.27 7.11 -3.68
N SER A 349 13.19 8.41 -3.99
CA SER A 349 14.25 9.36 -3.59
C SER A 349 14.29 9.59 -2.07
N LYS A 350 13.23 9.18 -1.36
CA LYS A 350 13.06 9.33 0.09
C LYS A 350 13.16 7.98 0.79
N LEU A 351 13.50 8.01 2.07
CA LEU A 351 13.43 6.80 2.90
C LEU A 351 11.97 6.40 3.19
N PRO A 352 11.69 5.11 3.44
CA PRO A 352 10.36 4.62 3.79
C PRO A 352 9.65 5.36 4.93
N THR A 353 10.41 5.87 5.90
CA THR A 353 9.90 6.63 7.06
C THR A 353 9.60 8.09 6.76
N SER A 354 9.99 8.59 5.58
CA SER A 354 9.87 9.99 5.22
C SER A 354 8.47 10.34 4.73
N LYS A 355 7.99 11.54 5.09
CA LYS A 355 6.71 12.04 4.57
C LYS A 355 6.73 12.13 3.04
N GLY A 356 5.69 11.61 2.41
CA GLY A 356 5.54 11.62 0.95
C GLY A 356 6.39 10.57 0.23
N PHE A 357 6.95 9.60 0.95
CA PHE A 357 7.51 8.38 0.35
C PHE A 357 6.43 7.57 -0.39
N GLN A 358 5.23 7.49 0.19
CA GLN A 358 4.05 6.91 -0.44
C GLN A 358 2.93 7.94 -0.46
N THR A 359 2.31 8.13 -1.61
CA THR A 359 1.08 8.93 -1.78
C THR A 359 -0.01 8.05 -2.37
N TRP A 360 -1.13 7.90 -1.66
CA TRP A 360 -2.28 7.17 -2.18
C TRP A 360 -2.95 7.97 -3.31
N ILE A 361 -3.19 7.29 -4.45
CA ILE A 361 -3.77 7.91 -5.64
C ILE A 361 -5.22 7.49 -5.82
N GLY A 362 -5.54 6.21 -5.63
CA GLY A 362 -6.88 5.70 -5.82
C GLY A 362 -6.94 4.18 -5.88
N PHE A 363 -8.11 3.65 -6.22
CA PHE A 363 -8.29 2.23 -6.49
C PHE A 363 -8.11 1.93 -7.98
N THR A 364 -7.59 0.75 -8.28
CA THR A 364 -7.57 0.19 -9.62
C THR A 364 -8.42 -1.06 -9.65
N ASP A 365 -9.38 -1.06 -10.55
CA ASP A 365 -10.24 -2.19 -10.79
C ASP A 365 -9.53 -3.20 -11.69
N VAL A 366 -9.06 -4.29 -11.08
CA VAL A 366 -8.37 -5.39 -11.77
C VAL A 366 -9.33 -6.56 -11.91
N LYS A 367 -9.63 -6.93 -13.15
CA LYS A 367 -10.44 -8.11 -13.50
C LYS A 367 -9.56 -9.13 -14.19
N SER A 368 -9.60 -10.38 -13.73
CA SER A 368 -8.89 -11.51 -14.35
C SER A 368 -9.50 -11.90 -15.70
N SER A 369 -10.80 -11.66 -15.87
CA SER A 369 -11.52 -11.85 -17.13
C SER A 369 -12.72 -10.91 -17.22
N PRO A 370 -13.05 -10.37 -18.41
CA PRO A 370 -14.31 -9.67 -18.60
C PRO A 370 -15.49 -10.64 -18.43
N VAL A 371 -16.54 -10.17 -17.75
CA VAL A 371 -17.81 -10.91 -17.57
C VAL A 371 -18.96 -9.95 -17.75
N PHE A 372 -19.67 -10.07 -18.87
CA PHE A 372 -20.86 -9.28 -19.13
C PHE A 372 -21.73 -9.92 -20.21
N PHE A 373 -23.04 -9.82 -20.02
CA PHE A 373 -24.03 -10.31 -20.97
C PHE A 373 -25.13 -9.28 -21.20
N TYR A 374 -25.75 -9.40 -22.37
CA TYR A 374 -26.97 -8.70 -22.73
C TYR A 374 -27.82 -9.65 -23.56
N VAL A 375 -28.95 -10.05 -23.00
CA VAL A 375 -29.87 -11.01 -23.60
C VAL A 375 -31.27 -10.42 -23.70
N GLN A 376 -32.01 -10.88 -24.69
CA GLN A 376 -33.36 -10.42 -25.01
C GLN A 376 -34.26 -11.61 -25.31
N ARG A 377 -35.56 -11.35 -25.20
CA ARG A 377 -36.57 -12.27 -25.72
C ARG A 377 -37.00 -11.82 -27.11
N ASP A 378 -37.49 -12.78 -27.87
CA ASP A 378 -38.10 -12.54 -29.19
C ASP A 378 -39.60 -12.85 -29.19
N THR A 379 -40.06 -13.53 -28.14
CA THR A 379 -41.43 -13.99 -28.01
C THR A 379 -41.93 -13.73 -26.61
N SER A 380 -43.22 -13.40 -26.51
CA SER A 380 -43.90 -13.25 -25.22
C SER A 380 -43.78 -14.52 -24.37
N TYR A 381 -43.57 -14.36 -23.06
CA TYR A 381 -43.45 -15.45 -22.09
C TYR A 381 -44.64 -15.45 -21.12
N LEU A 382 -45.36 -16.57 -21.07
CA LEU A 382 -46.60 -16.70 -20.31
C LEU A 382 -46.56 -17.79 -19.23
N THR A 383 -45.46 -18.53 -19.12
CA THR A 383 -45.34 -19.61 -18.14
C THR A 383 -45.02 -19.03 -16.76
N THR A 384 -46.01 -18.96 -15.88
CA THR A 384 -45.80 -18.50 -14.50
C THR A 384 -45.13 -19.57 -13.64
N ASN A 385 -44.61 -19.14 -12.49
CA ASN A 385 -43.81 -19.95 -11.57
C ASN A 385 -42.62 -20.66 -12.23
N SER A 386 -41.96 -19.97 -13.15
CA SER A 386 -40.85 -20.56 -13.91
C SER A 386 -39.73 -19.56 -14.23
N VAL A 387 -38.57 -20.10 -14.58
CA VAL A 387 -37.38 -19.32 -14.97
C VAL A 387 -37.54 -18.86 -16.41
N VAL A 388 -37.32 -17.57 -16.66
CA VAL A 388 -37.48 -16.96 -17.98
C VAL A 388 -36.25 -17.26 -18.85
N PRO A 389 -36.36 -18.04 -19.95
CA PRO A 389 -35.27 -18.24 -20.89
C PRO A 389 -35.13 -17.04 -21.84
N PHE A 390 -34.14 -17.09 -22.74
CA PHE A 390 -33.91 -16.05 -23.74
C PHE A 390 -33.60 -16.70 -25.09
N GLU A 391 -34.09 -16.08 -26.16
CA GLU A 391 -33.86 -16.54 -27.53
C GLU A 391 -32.65 -15.83 -28.17
N VAL A 392 -32.32 -14.61 -27.70
CA VAL A 392 -31.25 -13.79 -28.29
C VAL A 392 -30.20 -13.39 -27.26
N ALA A 393 -28.94 -13.68 -27.57
CA ALA A 393 -27.78 -13.09 -26.91
C ALA A 393 -27.18 -12.02 -27.81
N LYS A 394 -27.32 -10.73 -27.43
CA LYS A 394 -26.61 -9.63 -28.09
C LYS A 394 -25.14 -9.59 -27.66
N LEU A 395 -24.86 -10.00 -26.42
CA LEU A 395 -23.52 -10.06 -25.84
C LEU A 395 -23.47 -11.14 -24.76
N ASN A 396 -22.36 -11.89 -24.68
CA ASN A 396 -22.15 -12.88 -23.61
C ASN A 396 -20.65 -13.16 -23.41
N VAL A 397 -19.90 -12.11 -23.06
CA VAL A 397 -18.46 -12.23 -22.81
C VAL A 397 -18.22 -12.89 -21.46
N GLY A 398 -17.34 -13.89 -21.45
CA GLY A 398 -17.11 -14.76 -20.30
C GLY A 398 -18.05 -15.98 -20.25
N ASN A 399 -18.99 -16.11 -21.20
CA ASN A 399 -19.92 -17.24 -21.34
C ASN A 399 -20.66 -17.61 -20.04
N ALA A 400 -20.92 -16.61 -19.20
CA ALA A 400 -21.53 -16.81 -17.88
C ALA A 400 -23.05 -16.91 -17.94
N MET A 401 -23.69 -16.45 -19.03
CA MET A 401 -25.13 -16.52 -19.23
C MET A 401 -25.51 -17.70 -20.13
N ASN A 402 -26.33 -18.62 -19.63
CA ASN A 402 -26.96 -19.66 -20.45
C ASN A 402 -28.36 -19.19 -20.84
N ILE A 403 -28.54 -18.86 -22.13
CA ILE A 403 -29.81 -18.33 -22.64
C ILE A 403 -30.94 -19.35 -22.65
N ALA A 404 -30.65 -20.62 -22.91
CA ALA A 404 -31.66 -21.68 -22.96
C ALA A 404 -32.26 -21.95 -21.58
N THR A 405 -31.45 -21.85 -20.51
CA THR A 405 -31.93 -22.00 -19.13
C THR A 405 -32.26 -20.68 -18.45
N GLY A 406 -31.96 -19.54 -19.07
CA GLY A 406 -32.17 -18.21 -18.49
C GLY A 406 -31.31 -17.92 -17.25
N THR A 407 -30.19 -18.63 -17.10
CA THR A 407 -29.40 -18.63 -15.86
C THR A 407 -28.01 -18.10 -16.09
N PHE A 408 -27.65 -17.06 -15.35
CA PHE A 408 -26.29 -16.58 -15.21
C PHE A 408 -25.61 -17.31 -14.05
N VAL A 409 -24.39 -17.82 -14.25
CA VAL A 409 -23.56 -18.42 -13.20
C VAL A 409 -22.33 -17.55 -13.02
N ALA A 410 -22.13 -17.00 -11.82
CA ALA A 410 -21.00 -16.13 -11.51
C ALA A 410 -19.67 -16.89 -11.69
N PRO A 411 -18.83 -16.55 -12.68
CA PRO A 411 -17.59 -17.28 -12.92
C PRO A 411 -16.48 -16.87 -11.95
N ARG A 412 -16.64 -15.75 -11.24
CA ARG A 412 -15.72 -15.19 -10.26
C ARG A 412 -16.51 -14.62 -9.08
N SER A 413 -15.87 -14.54 -7.93
CA SER A 413 -16.43 -13.80 -6.80
C SER A 413 -16.22 -12.29 -7.02
N GLY A 414 -17.24 -11.49 -6.74
CA GLY A 414 -17.17 -10.04 -7.02
C GLY A 414 -18.51 -9.33 -6.90
N LYS A 415 -18.51 -8.03 -7.18
CA LYS A 415 -19.74 -7.22 -7.28
C LYS A 415 -20.21 -7.21 -8.72
N TYR A 416 -21.46 -7.61 -8.93
CA TYR A 416 -22.10 -7.68 -10.23
C TYR A 416 -23.26 -6.71 -10.29
N PHE A 417 -23.39 -6.00 -11.40
CA PHE A 417 -24.58 -5.24 -11.74
C PHE A 417 -25.52 -6.11 -12.57
N PHE A 418 -26.82 -6.01 -12.31
CA PHE A 418 -27.88 -6.57 -13.13
C PHE A 418 -28.96 -5.53 -13.36
N ALA A 419 -29.50 -5.45 -14.57
CA ALA A 419 -30.69 -4.69 -14.87
C ALA A 419 -31.63 -5.46 -15.80
N LEU A 420 -32.91 -5.35 -15.51
CA LEU A 420 -34.02 -5.90 -16.26
C LEU A 420 -34.99 -4.77 -16.63
N SER A 421 -35.47 -4.78 -17.87
CA SER A 421 -36.68 -4.08 -18.27
C SER A 421 -37.50 -4.94 -19.21
N GLY A 422 -38.82 -4.78 -19.19
CA GLY A 422 -39.75 -5.41 -20.12
C GLY A 422 -41.14 -4.80 -19.99
N ILE A 423 -42.09 -5.30 -20.78
CA ILE A 423 -43.46 -4.75 -20.85
C ILE A 423 -44.47 -5.85 -20.49
N SER A 424 -45.58 -5.50 -19.82
CA SER A 424 -46.72 -6.42 -19.64
C SER A 424 -47.57 -6.57 -20.90
N ASN A 425 -48.12 -7.77 -21.11
CA ASN A 425 -48.96 -8.08 -22.27
C ASN A 425 -50.41 -7.58 -22.10
N THR A 426 -51.12 -7.54 -23.22
CA THR A 426 -52.52 -7.13 -23.40
C THR A 426 -53.56 -8.14 -22.89
N ALA A 427 -53.21 -9.43 -22.77
CA ALA A 427 -54.14 -10.47 -22.33
C ALA A 427 -54.13 -10.75 -20.81
N ASN A 428 -53.07 -10.33 -20.10
CA ASN A 428 -52.91 -10.44 -18.65
C ASN A 428 -52.30 -9.13 -18.12
N ILE A 429 -53.10 -8.34 -17.41
CA ILE A 429 -52.84 -6.93 -17.09
C ILE A 429 -51.71 -6.68 -16.08
N HIS A 430 -51.01 -7.70 -15.59
CA HIS A 430 -49.89 -7.51 -14.67
C HIS A 430 -48.72 -8.41 -15.05
N SER A 431 -47.50 -7.99 -14.71
CA SER A 431 -46.29 -8.80 -14.78
C SER A 431 -45.55 -8.71 -13.45
N ARG A 432 -45.09 -9.85 -12.93
CA ARG A 432 -44.32 -9.90 -11.69
C ARG A 432 -43.09 -10.78 -11.88
N VAL A 433 -41.96 -10.14 -12.17
CA VAL A 433 -40.68 -10.81 -12.42
C VAL A 433 -39.76 -10.59 -11.24
N GLN A 434 -39.27 -11.67 -10.64
CA GLN A 434 -38.26 -11.64 -9.60
C GLN A 434 -36.87 -11.78 -10.21
N LEU A 435 -35.90 -11.06 -9.66
CA LEU A 435 -34.50 -11.42 -9.76
C LEU A 435 -34.20 -12.35 -8.59
N GLN A 436 -33.75 -13.56 -8.88
CA GLN A 436 -33.42 -14.56 -7.87
C GLN A 436 -31.90 -14.79 -7.82
N LEU A 437 -31.36 -14.83 -6.60
CA LEU A 437 -30.03 -15.31 -6.27
C LEU A 437 -30.16 -16.69 -5.63
N ASN A 438 -29.59 -17.72 -6.27
CA ASN A 438 -29.66 -19.11 -5.80
C ASN A 438 -31.09 -19.58 -5.48
N GLY A 439 -32.07 -19.09 -6.28
CA GLY A 439 -33.49 -19.39 -6.12
C GLY A 439 -34.24 -18.54 -5.10
N VAL A 440 -33.57 -17.66 -4.36
CA VAL A 440 -34.18 -16.72 -3.41
C VAL A 440 -34.39 -15.36 -4.07
N SER A 441 -35.60 -14.80 -3.97
CA SER A 441 -35.91 -13.48 -4.50
C SER A 441 -35.08 -12.39 -3.81
N VAL A 442 -34.30 -11.63 -4.58
CA VAL A 442 -33.50 -10.48 -4.10
C VAL A 442 -34.00 -9.14 -4.64
N GLY A 443 -34.92 -9.17 -5.60
CA GLY A 443 -35.56 -7.98 -6.16
C GLY A 443 -36.74 -8.36 -7.04
N ARG A 444 -37.59 -7.40 -7.38
CA ARG A 444 -38.78 -7.65 -8.19
C ARG A 444 -39.16 -6.44 -9.03
N GLY A 445 -39.38 -6.64 -10.32
CA GLY A 445 -40.07 -5.71 -11.21
C GLY A 445 -41.55 -6.06 -11.28
N VAL A 446 -42.43 -5.05 -11.20
CA VAL A 446 -43.88 -5.25 -11.28
C VAL A 446 -44.50 -4.22 -12.23
N SER A 447 -45.40 -4.68 -13.08
CA SER A 447 -46.35 -3.84 -13.78
C SER A 447 -47.77 -4.28 -13.44
N HIS A 448 -48.70 -3.33 -13.38
CA HIS A 448 -50.09 -3.53 -12.94
C HIS A 448 -51.14 -3.15 -13.99
N ASP A 449 -50.70 -2.73 -15.17
CA ASP A 449 -51.59 -2.34 -16.27
C ASP A 449 -51.01 -2.74 -17.63
N LEU A 450 -51.82 -2.55 -18.67
CA LEU A 450 -51.53 -2.82 -20.08
C LEU A 450 -50.38 -1.96 -20.58
N ASN A 451 -49.44 -2.58 -21.31
CA ASN A 451 -48.32 -1.90 -21.97
C ASN A 451 -47.48 -1.04 -21.01
N LEU A 452 -47.39 -1.43 -19.74
CA LEU A 452 -46.54 -0.76 -18.76
C LEU A 452 -45.19 -1.46 -18.65
N THR A 453 -44.15 -0.64 -18.59
CA THR A 453 -42.79 -1.10 -18.33
C THR A 453 -42.67 -1.58 -16.89
N PHE A 454 -42.15 -2.78 -16.69
CA PHE A 454 -41.55 -3.18 -15.42
C PHE A 454 -40.03 -3.07 -15.55
N SER A 455 -39.36 -2.65 -14.48
CA SER A 455 -37.91 -2.61 -14.43
C SER A 455 -37.39 -2.95 -13.05
N LEU A 456 -36.15 -3.41 -13.01
CA LEU A 456 -35.43 -3.75 -11.79
C LEU A 456 -33.93 -3.61 -12.06
N GLN A 457 -33.21 -3.09 -11.09
CA GLN A 457 -31.75 -3.00 -11.13
C GLN A 457 -31.18 -3.34 -9.75
N SER A 458 -30.05 -4.02 -9.72
CA SER A 458 -29.41 -4.45 -8.49
C SER A 458 -27.91 -4.59 -8.65
N VAL A 459 -27.17 -4.24 -7.60
CA VAL A 459 -25.75 -4.57 -7.45
C VAL A 459 -25.66 -5.64 -6.37
N LEU A 460 -25.10 -6.80 -6.71
CA LEU A 460 -25.03 -7.96 -5.82
C LEU A 460 -23.58 -8.38 -5.63
N GLN A 461 -23.22 -8.69 -4.38
CA GLN A 461 -21.99 -9.41 -4.08
C GLN A 461 -22.23 -10.90 -4.31
N LEU A 462 -21.55 -11.47 -5.29
CA LEU A 462 -21.64 -12.89 -5.66
C LEU A 462 -20.35 -13.63 -5.31
N ARG A 463 -20.49 -14.92 -5.01
CA ARG A 463 -19.40 -15.90 -4.96
C ARG A 463 -19.35 -16.69 -6.27
N THR A 464 -18.19 -17.24 -6.57
CA THR A 464 -18.04 -18.16 -7.70
C THR A 464 -19.07 -19.30 -7.60
N GLY A 465 -19.85 -19.51 -8.68
CA GLY A 465 -20.91 -20.50 -8.76
C GLY A 465 -22.31 -20.01 -8.37
N ASP A 466 -22.45 -18.81 -7.79
CA ASP A 466 -23.77 -18.23 -7.51
C ASP A 466 -24.58 -18.03 -8.80
N GLN A 467 -25.88 -18.32 -8.73
CA GLN A 467 -26.78 -18.29 -9.87
C GLN A 467 -27.72 -17.09 -9.79
N ILE A 468 -27.79 -16.34 -10.88
CA ILE A 468 -28.76 -15.28 -11.10
C ILE A 468 -29.73 -15.69 -12.20
N ARG A 469 -31.02 -15.56 -11.92
CA ARG A 469 -32.07 -15.89 -12.89
C ARG A 469 -33.28 -14.98 -12.72
N LEU A 470 -34.00 -14.77 -13.82
CA LEU A 470 -35.29 -14.11 -13.80
C LEU A 470 -36.39 -15.14 -13.60
N PHE A 471 -37.32 -14.89 -12.68
CA PHE A 471 -38.40 -15.82 -12.36
C PHE A 471 -39.75 -15.11 -12.48
N LEU A 472 -40.55 -15.53 -13.46
CA LEU A 472 -41.89 -15.00 -13.66
C LEU A 472 -42.83 -15.65 -12.65
N THR A 473 -43.17 -14.92 -11.59
CA THR A 473 -44.09 -15.45 -10.55
C THR A 473 -45.54 -15.37 -10.96
N ASP A 474 -45.91 -14.36 -11.74
CA ASP A 474 -47.29 -14.05 -12.05
C ASP A 474 -47.38 -13.17 -13.30
N GLY A 475 -48.45 -13.33 -14.07
CA GLY A 475 -48.67 -12.54 -15.27
C GLY A 475 -47.90 -12.99 -16.51
N THR A 476 -47.49 -12.03 -17.33
CA THR A 476 -46.82 -12.29 -18.62
C THR A 476 -45.74 -11.26 -18.93
N ILE A 477 -44.71 -11.67 -19.67
CA ILE A 477 -43.73 -10.76 -20.27
C ILE A 477 -44.10 -10.66 -21.75
N TYR A 478 -44.46 -9.46 -22.20
CA TYR A 478 -44.69 -9.20 -23.60
C TYR A 478 -43.36 -9.05 -24.33
N ASP A 479 -43.30 -9.61 -25.53
CA ASP A 479 -42.23 -9.35 -26.48
C ASP A 479 -42.71 -9.61 -27.92
N ASP A 480 -42.07 -8.93 -28.86
CA ASP A 480 -42.24 -9.09 -30.31
C ASP A 480 -40.87 -9.20 -30.99
N THR A 481 -40.82 -10.08 -31.99
CA THR A 481 -39.67 -10.36 -32.86
C THR A 481 -39.05 -9.12 -33.53
N ASN A 482 -39.79 -8.02 -33.67
CA ASN A 482 -39.26 -6.78 -34.25
C ASN A 482 -38.79 -5.75 -33.21
N ALA A 483 -39.40 -5.75 -32.02
CA ALA A 483 -39.18 -4.72 -31.00
C ALA A 483 -38.15 -5.15 -29.94
N HIS A 484 -38.12 -6.44 -29.57
CA HIS A 484 -37.28 -6.98 -28.51
C HIS A 484 -37.37 -6.20 -27.19
N ASP A 485 -38.59 -6.02 -26.68
CA ASP A 485 -38.92 -5.13 -25.56
C ASP A 485 -38.34 -5.61 -24.22
N THR A 486 -37.94 -6.88 -24.12
CA THR A 486 -37.27 -7.43 -22.93
C THR A 486 -35.76 -7.24 -23.03
N HIS A 487 -35.20 -6.59 -22.02
CA HIS A 487 -33.76 -6.40 -21.88
C HIS A 487 -33.30 -6.95 -20.53
N PHE A 488 -32.36 -7.89 -20.55
CA PHE A 488 -31.67 -8.34 -19.35
C PHE A 488 -30.16 -8.24 -19.54
N VAL A 489 -29.53 -7.40 -18.73
CA VAL A 489 -28.10 -7.09 -18.78
C VAL A 489 -27.47 -7.39 -17.44
N GLY A 490 -26.24 -7.90 -17.46
CA GLY A 490 -25.43 -8.00 -16.25
C GLY A 490 -23.95 -7.97 -16.55
N PHE A 491 -23.16 -7.43 -15.61
CA PHE A 491 -21.72 -7.34 -15.76
C PHE A 491 -20.98 -7.30 -14.41
N LEU A 492 -19.76 -7.83 -14.39
CA LEU A 492 -18.85 -7.73 -13.26
C LEU A 492 -18.35 -6.29 -13.15
N ILE A 493 -18.71 -5.62 -12.05
CA ILE A 493 -18.21 -4.29 -11.72
C ILE A 493 -16.80 -4.44 -11.14
N GLU A 494 -16.64 -5.29 -10.14
CA GLU A 494 -15.41 -5.39 -9.34
C GLU A 494 -15.16 -6.85 -8.97
N GLU A 495 -13.97 -7.37 -9.30
CA GLU A 495 -13.58 -8.73 -8.91
C GLU A 495 -12.98 -8.75 -7.51
N GLY A 496 -13.35 -9.75 -6.70
CA GLY A 496 -12.74 -9.99 -5.40
C GLY A 496 -11.37 -10.66 -5.55
N VAL A 497 -10.34 -9.89 -5.91
CA VAL A 497 -9.01 -10.41 -6.30
C VAL A 497 -8.20 -11.01 -5.15
N PHE A 498 -8.59 -10.75 -3.89
CA PHE A 498 -7.86 -11.16 -2.69
C PHE A 498 -8.67 -12.08 -1.75
N GLN A 499 -9.69 -12.76 -2.27
CA GLN A 499 -10.57 -13.67 -1.50
C GLN A 499 -10.03 -15.08 -1.32
#